data_AF-A0A923R258-F1
#
_entry.id   AF-A0A923R258-F1
#
_cell.length_a   1.000
_cell.length_b   1.000
_cell.length_c   1.000
_cell.angle_alpha   90.00
_cell.angle_beta   90.00
_cell.angle_gamma   90.00
#
_symmetry.space_group_name_H-M   'P 1'
#
loop_
_entity.id
_entity.type
_entity.pdbx_description
1 polymer ?
#
loop_
_entity_poly.entity_id
_entity_poly.type
_entity_poly.pdbx_seq_one_letter_code
_entity_poly.pdbx_strand_id
1 'polypeptide(L)'
;MKHLLISLFFITALFSCGSKNVELNSQDNKSDAHIKITGEKVSSVDPYKINILVEANGIKESVGTEIFSGSLDSTNVNFDWQETGVCLITFSQQDNSTRKILAVALENKIGLKEIGLE
;
A
#
# COMPACT_ATOMS: atom_id res chain seq x y z
N MET A 1 1.53 -15.95 59.19
CA MET A 1 1.20 -17.19 58.43
C MET A 1 0.22 -16.76 57.34
N LYS A 2 0.66 -16.58 56.08
CA LYS A 2 0.55 -17.58 54.98
C LYS A 2 -0.86 -18.19 54.98
N HIS A 3 -1.76 -17.93 54.02
CA HIS A 3 -1.73 -18.31 52.60
C HIS A 3 -2.54 -17.26 51.79
N LEU A 4 -2.03 -16.61 50.73
CA LEU A 4 -1.75 -17.10 49.38
C LEU A 4 -2.94 -17.88 48.76
N LEU A 5 -3.90 -17.15 48.20
CA LEU A 5 -4.86 -17.67 47.21
C LEU A 5 -4.62 -16.90 45.90
N ILE A 6 -3.79 -17.52 45.06
CA ILE A 6 -3.50 -17.19 43.67
C ILE A 6 -4.35 -18.14 42.80
N SER A 7 -4.65 -17.69 41.57
CA SER A 7 -5.33 -18.36 40.46
C SER A 7 -6.83 -18.07 40.39
N LEU A 8 -7.40 -17.67 39.26
CA LEU A 8 -7.01 -17.98 37.88
C LEU A 8 -7.58 -16.87 36.96
N PHE A 9 -6.78 -15.88 36.58
CA PHE A 9 -7.14 -14.98 35.49
C PHE A 9 -6.86 -15.71 34.17
N PHE A 10 -7.92 -16.24 33.58
CA PHE A 10 -7.91 -16.83 32.24
C PHE A 10 -7.61 -15.70 31.24
N ILE A 11 -6.34 -15.54 30.87
CA ILE A 11 -5.93 -14.63 29.81
C ILE A 11 -6.33 -15.28 28.49
N THR A 12 -7.52 -14.94 27.99
CA THR A 12 -7.88 -15.13 26.59
C THR A 12 -7.13 -14.10 25.76
N ALA A 13 -5.86 -14.38 25.47
CA ALA A 13 -5.16 -13.72 24.38
C ALA A 13 -5.80 -14.22 23.07
N LEU A 14 -6.88 -13.55 22.67
CA LEU A 14 -7.43 -13.69 21.33
C LEU A 14 -6.33 -13.27 20.36
N PHE A 15 -5.81 -14.25 19.62
CA PHE A 15 -5.04 -14.00 18.41
C PHE A 15 -5.93 -13.20 17.48
N SER A 16 -5.80 -11.86 17.51
CA SER A 16 -6.37 -10.98 16.51
C SER A 16 -5.64 -11.25 15.21
N CYS A 17 -6.06 -12.30 14.52
CA CYS A 17 -5.74 -12.56 13.13
C CYS A 17 -6.68 -11.67 12.29
N GLY A 18 -6.53 -10.36 12.45
CA GLY A 18 -7.26 -9.35 11.70
C GLY A 18 -6.53 -9.10 10.39
N SER A 19 -7.26 -9.09 9.27
CA SER A 19 -6.68 -8.64 8.00
C SER A 19 -6.19 -7.20 8.14
N LYS A 20 -4.98 -6.93 7.66
CA LYS A 20 -4.40 -5.59 7.64
C LYS A 20 -4.87 -4.89 6.38
N ASN A 21 -5.69 -3.86 6.57
CA ASN A 21 -6.09 -2.95 5.52
C ASN A 21 -5.26 -1.68 5.59
N VAL A 22 -4.77 -1.21 4.46
CA VAL A 22 -3.96 0.00 4.33
C VAL A 22 -4.52 0.85 3.22
N GLU A 23 -4.50 2.16 3.43
CA GLU A 23 -4.77 3.16 2.40
C GLU A 23 -3.66 4.22 2.41
N LEU A 24 -3.05 4.46 1.25
CA LEU A 24 -2.07 5.52 1.02
C LEU A 24 -2.57 6.42 -0.09
N ASN A 25 -2.36 7.73 0.06
CA ASN A 25 -2.80 8.72 -0.91
C ASN A 25 -1.64 9.66 -1.24
N SER A 26 -1.57 10.10 -2.49
CA SER A 26 -0.63 11.12 -2.96
C SER A 26 -1.31 12.01 -3.99
N GLN A 27 -0.97 13.29 -4.00
CA GLN A 27 -1.56 14.28 -4.89
C GLN A 27 -0.43 15.12 -5.52
N ASP A 28 -0.56 15.38 -6.82
CA ASP A 28 0.32 16.34 -7.51
C ASP A 28 0.02 17.77 -7.03
N ASN A 29 1.06 18.56 -6.81
CA ASN A 29 0.91 19.96 -6.40
C ASN A 29 0.63 20.91 -7.57
N LYS A 30 0.72 20.44 -8.82
CA LYS A 30 0.55 21.24 -10.04
C LYS A 30 -0.70 20.89 -10.86
N SER A 31 -1.37 19.79 -10.54
CA SER A 31 -2.57 19.34 -11.24
C SER A 31 -3.59 18.77 -10.26
N ASP A 32 -4.74 18.33 -10.78
CA ASP A 32 -5.76 17.61 -10.04
C ASP A 32 -5.50 16.09 -10.02
N ALA A 33 -4.28 15.66 -10.33
CA ALA A 33 -3.92 14.25 -10.31
C ALA A 33 -3.82 13.71 -8.87
N HIS A 34 -4.54 12.61 -8.62
CA HIS A 34 -4.56 11.90 -7.36
C HIS A 34 -4.21 10.43 -7.57
N ILE A 35 -3.42 9.87 -6.66
CA ILE A 35 -3.11 8.45 -6.59
C ILE A 35 -3.56 7.93 -5.24
N LYS A 36 -4.31 6.83 -5.26
CA LYS A 36 -4.75 6.09 -4.08
C LYS A 36 -4.29 4.65 -4.19
N ILE A 37 -3.62 4.16 -3.16
CA ILE A 37 -3.22 2.75 -3.03
C ILE A 37 -4.00 2.17 -1.87
N THR A 38 -4.80 1.14 -2.14
CA THR A 38 -5.43 0.33 -1.11
C THR A 38 -4.79 -1.05 -1.08
N GLY A 39 -4.44 -1.54 0.09
CA GLY A 39 -3.85 -2.87 0.26
C GLY A 39 -4.56 -3.67 1.34
N GLU A 40 -4.81 -4.95 1.07
CA GLU A 40 -5.30 -5.90 2.07
C GLU A 40 -4.32 -7.07 2.21
N LYS A 41 -4.12 -7.54 3.44
CA LYS A 41 -3.31 -8.71 3.76
C LYS A 41 -3.99 -9.55 4.85
N VAL A 42 -4.22 -10.84 4.57
CA VAL A 42 -4.99 -11.74 5.46
C VAL A 42 -4.11 -12.29 6.58
N SER A 43 -2.89 -12.74 6.27
CA SER A 43 -1.92 -13.22 7.26
C SER A 43 -0.56 -12.54 7.10
N SER A 44 0.37 -12.69 8.06
CA SER A 44 1.70 -12.07 8.00
C SER A 44 2.59 -12.58 6.86
N VAL A 45 2.32 -13.77 6.33
CA VAL A 45 3.11 -14.43 5.27
C VAL A 45 2.56 -14.19 3.87
N ASP A 46 1.30 -13.77 3.74
CA ASP A 46 0.70 -13.47 2.44
C ASP A 46 1.27 -12.16 1.86
N PRO A 47 1.30 -12.00 0.53
CA PRO A 47 1.52 -10.68 -0.06
C PRO A 47 0.35 -9.74 0.28
N TYR A 48 0.62 -8.43 0.24
CA TYR A 48 -0.47 -7.46 0.14
C TYR A 48 -1.10 -7.55 -1.24
N LYS A 49 -2.42 -7.77 -1.30
CA LYS A 49 -3.20 -7.55 -2.50
C LYS A 49 -3.49 -6.06 -2.59
N ILE A 50 -2.87 -5.39 -3.55
CA ILE A 50 -3.00 -3.93 -3.71
C ILE A 50 -3.82 -3.59 -4.93
N ASN A 51 -4.56 -2.50 -4.82
CA ASN A 51 -5.20 -1.80 -5.92
C ASN A 51 -4.68 -0.37 -5.94
N ILE A 52 -4.13 0.04 -7.08
CA ILE A 52 -3.62 1.38 -7.32
C ILE A 52 -4.64 2.05 -8.22
N LEU A 53 -5.24 3.13 -7.74
CA LEU A 53 -6.15 3.99 -8.48
C LEU A 53 -5.41 5.29 -8.79
N VAL A 54 -5.42 5.69 -10.06
CA VAL A 54 -5.05 7.04 -10.49
C VAL A 54 -6.31 7.75 -10.97
N GLU A 55 -6.44 9.02 -10.62
CA GLU A 55 -7.58 9.87 -10.98
C GLU A 55 -7.10 11.26 -11.38
N ALA A 56 -7.65 11.79 -12.47
CA ALA A 56 -7.53 13.20 -12.85
C ALA A 56 -8.74 13.60 -13.71
N ASN A 57 -9.26 14.80 -13.49
CA ASN A 57 -10.38 15.39 -14.22
C ASN A 57 -11.63 14.48 -14.27
N GLY A 58 -11.86 13.73 -13.18
CA GLY A 58 -12.96 12.77 -13.06
C GLY A 58 -12.78 11.46 -13.83
N ILE A 59 -11.68 11.30 -14.57
CA ILE A 59 -11.30 10.05 -15.22
C ILE A 59 -10.48 9.22 -14.24
N LYS A 60 -10.76 7.91 -14.17
CA LYS A 60 -10.13 6.98 -13.24
C LYS A 60 -9.57 5.76 -13.97
N GLU A 61 -8.41 5.30 -13.55
CA GLU A 61 -7.83 4.03 -13.99
C GLU A 61 -7.25 3.29 -12.78
N SER A 62 -7.36 1.96 -12.79
CA SER A 62 -6.84 1.15 -11.69
C SER A 62 -6.12 -0.10 -12.15
N VAL A 63 -5.08 -0.48 -11.42
CA VAL A 63 -4.38 -1.77 -11.59
C VAL A 63 -4.27 -2.50 -10.25
N GLY A 64 -4.53 -3.80 -10.28
CA GLY A 64 -4.28 -4.70 -9.16
C GLY A 64 -2.91 -5.36 -9.28
N THR A 65 -2.19 -5.50 -8.17
CA THR A 65 -0.96 -6.28 -8.11
C THR A 65 -0.71 -6.82 -6.69
N GLU A 66 0.36 -7.59 -6.52
CA GLU A 66 0.76 -8.18 -5.25
C GLU A 66 2.15 -7.70 -4.83
N ILE A 67 2.28 -7.25 -3.58
CA ILE A 67 3.53 -6.75 -3.01
C ILE A 67 3.91 -7.59 -1.80
N PHE A 68 5.10 -8.21 -1.86
CA PHE A 68 5.63 -9.01 -0.76
C PHE A 68 6.32 -8.10 0.26
N SER A 69 5.55 -7.63 1.24
CA SER A 69 6.06 -6.77 2.31
C SER A 69 5.44 -7.05 3.68
N GLY A 70 6.17 -6.71 4.75
CA GLY A 70 5.70 -6.81 6.14
C GLY A 70 4.73 -5.69 6.54
N SER A 71 4.85 -4.54 5.88
CA SER A 71 3.97 -3.38 6.02
C SER A 71 3.69 -2.76 4.65
N LEU A 72 2.80 -1.79 4.57
CA LEU A 72 2.60 -0.95 3.41
C LEU A 72 2.42 0.47 3.96
N ASP A 73 3.46 1.29 3.88
CA ASP A 73 3.51 2.63 4.47
C ASP A 73 4.60 3.48 3.80
N SER A 74 4.84 4.69 4.31
CA SER A 74 5.83 5.60 3.71
C SER A 74 7.29 5.13 3.83
N THR A 75 7.58 4.08 4.60
CA THR A 75 8.93 3.51 4.69
C THR A 75 9.27 2.59 3.52
N ASN A 76 8.26 2.07 2.81
CA ASN A 76 8.45 1.12 1.71
C ASN A 76 7.63 1.44 0.46
N VAL A 77 6.75 2.43 0.51
CA VAL A 77 6.07 2.98 -0.66
C VAL A 77 6.51 4.43 -0.84
N ASN A 78 7.12 4.71 -1.98
CA ASN A 78 7.51 6.07 -2.37
C ASN A 78 6.67 6.55 -3.56
N PHE A 79 6.16 7.77 -3.47
CA PHE A 79 5.51 8.49 -4.57
C PHE A 79 6.45 9.59 -5.05
N ASP A 80 7.01 9.43 -6.25
CA ASP A 80 7.91 10.40 -6.86
C ASP A 80 7.20 11.10 -8.03
N TRP A 81 6.66 12.30 -7.78
CA TRP A 81 6.07 13.14 -8.83
C TRP A 81 7.17 13.82 -9.64
N GLN A 82 7.49 13.24 -10.80
CA GLN A 82 8.61 13.66 -11.64
C GLN A 82 8.23 14.87 -12.50
N GLU A 83 7.00 14.86 -13.02
CA GLU A 83 6.42 15.92 -13.82
C GLU A 83 4.95 16.10 -13.44
N THR A 84 4.33 17.19 -13.89
CA THR A 84 2.89 17.42 -13.69
C THR A 84 2.10 16.23 -14.24
N GLY A 85 1.28 15.59 -13.39
CA GLY A 85 0.48 14.43 -13.75
C GLY A 85 1.27 13.14 -14.01
N VAL A 86 2.56 13.08 -13.68
CA VAL A 86 3.39 11.87 -13.86
C VAL A 86 4.07 11.48 -12.55
N CYS A 87 3.72 10.31 -12.03
CA CYS A 87 4.25 9.79 -10.76
C CYS A 87 4.90 8.43 -10.96
N LEU A 88 6.09 8.25 -10.41
CA LEU A 88 6.72 6.96 -10.23
C LEU A 88 6.42 6.42 -8.83
N ILE A 89 5.65 5.34 -8.75
CA ILE A 89 5.36 4.63 -7.51
C ILE A 89 6.37 3.51 -7.36
N THR A 90 7.12 3.52 -6.26
CA THR A 90 8.12 2.47 -5.95
C THR A 90 7.73 1.73 -4.68
N PHE A 91 7.66 0.40 -4.78
CA PHE A 91 7.45 -0.50 -3.64
C PHE A 91 8.75 -1.25 -3.34
N SER A 92 9.25 -1.14 -2.11
CA SER A 92 10.35 -1.95 -1.61
C SER A 92 9.79 -3.23 -1.00
N GLN A 93 10.24 -4.39 -1.47
CA GLN A 93 9.80 -5.70 -1.01
C GLN A 93 10.73 -6.26 0.08
N GLN A 94 10.28 -7.30 0.78
CA GLN A 94 11.01 -7.96 1.86
C GLN A 94 12.36 -8.57 1.43
N ASP A 95 12.47 -8.97 0.16
CA ASP A 95 13.70 -9.51 -0.43
C ASP A 95 14.66 -8.43 -0.94
N ASN A 96 14.39 -7.16 -0.64
CA ASN A 96 15.07 -5.97 -1.13
C ASN A 96 14.91 -5.72 -2.65
N SER A 97 14.09 -6.49 -3.35
CA SER A 97 13.70 -6.14 -4.72
C SER A 97 12.74 -4.96 -4.72
N THR A 98 12.64 -4.29 -5.86
CA THR A 98 11.71 -3.18 -6.04
C THR A 98 10.71 -3.47 -7.14
N ARG A 99 9.45 -3.04 -6.91
CA ARG A 99 8.44 -2.94 -7.96
C ARG A 99 8.18 -1.48 -8.29
N LYS A 100 8.15 -1.16 -9.58
CA LYS A 100 7.95 0.21 -10.06
C LYS A 100 6.73 0.29 -10.97
N ILE A 101 5.82 1.22 -10.65
CA ILE A 101 4.63 1.51 -11.44
C ILE A 101 4.63 2.99 -11.81
N LEU A 102 4.56 3.26 -13.11
CA LEU A 102 4.39 4.59 -13.66
C LEU A 102 2.90 4.90 -13.75
N ALA A 103 2.46 5.95 -13.06
CA ALA A 103 1.13 6.52 -13.17
C ALA A 103 1.18 7.79 -14.03
N VAL A 104 0.34 7.84 -15.05
CA VAL A 104 0.16 8.99 -15.94
C VAL A 104 -1.28 9.47 -15.77
N ALA A 105 -1.44 10.77 -15.53
CA ALA A 105 -2.69 11.45 -15.21
C ALA A 105 -2.72 12.84 -15.85
N LEU A 106 -2.66 12.87 -17.18
CA LEU A 106 -2.73 14.08 -18.01
C LEU A 106 -4.15 14.26 -18.54
N GLU A 107 -4.51 15.49 -18.92
CA GLU A 107 -5.85 15.89 -19.39
C GLU A 107 -6.45 14.94 -20.45
N ASN A 108 -5.62 14.42 -21.35
CA ASN A 108 -6.03 13.53 -22.44
C ASN A 108 -5.49 12.09 -22.31
N LYS A 109 -4.83 11.76 -21.20
CA LYS A 109 -4.16 10.48 -21.03
C LYS A 109 -4.06 10.11 -19.57
N ILE A 110 -4.83 9.10 -19.19
CA ILE A 110 -4.66 8.38 -17.93
C ILE A 110 -4.05 7.00 -18.23
N GLY A 111 -3.25 6.46 -17.30
CA GLY A 111 -2.56 5.20 -17.52
C GLY A 111 -1.78 4.70 -16.32
N LEU A 112 -1.80 3.38 -16.10
CA LEU A 112 -0.90 2.70 -15.17
C LEU A 112 -0.05 1.68 -15.92
N LYS A 113 1.27 1.67 -15.67
CA LYS A 113 2.19 0.73 -16.32
C LYS A 113 3.27 0.26 -15.35
N GLU A 114 3.43 -1.05 -15.22
CA GLU A 114 4.60 -1.65 -14.57
C GLU A 114 5.83 -1.47 -15.47
N ILE A 115 6.92 -0.95 -14.93
CA ILE A 115 8.12 -0.59 -15.70
C ILE A 115 9.35 -1.44 -15.37
N GLY A 116 9.28 -2.33 -14.38
CA GLY A 116 10.34 -3.30 -14.11
C GLY A 116 10.35 -3.84 -12.68
N LEU A 117 11.06 -4.97 -12.52
CA LEU A 117 11.54 -5.52 -11.26
C LEU A 117 13.06 -5.36 -11.26
N GLU A 118 13.60 -4.64 -10.28
CA GLU A 118 15.05 -4.51 -10.03
C GLU A 118 15.42 -5.19 -8.72
#